data_AF-A0A836SEL2-F1
#
_entry.id   AF-A0A836SEL2-F1
#
_cell.length_a   1.000
_cell.length_b   1.000
_cell.length_c   1.000
_cell.angle_alpha   90.00
_cell.angle_beta   90.00
_cell.angle_gamma   90.00
#
_symmetry.space_group_name_H-M   'P 1'
#
loop_
_entity.id
_entity.type
_entity.pdbx_description
1 polymer ?
#
loop_
_entity_poly.entity_id
_entity_poly.type
_entity_poly.pdbx_seq_one_letter_code
_entity_poly.pdbx_strand_id
1 'polypeptide(L)' 'MSIKLIEQNINFIFDVNGAYYRVLFERNDSDWAARLLDVSRNETVYSKILNALVTPDIELAEEMVKLYISRG' A
#
# COMPACT_ATOMS: atom_id res chain seq x y z
N MET A 1 -30.48 14.24 -0.26
CA MET A 1 -29.32 14.04 -1.15
C MET A 1 -28.45 12.96 -0.53
N SER A 2 -28.10 11.89 -1.24
CA SER A 2 -27.19 10.85 -0.75
C SER A 2 -25.84 10.96 -1.47
N ILE A 3 -24.74 10.96 -0.71
CA ILE A 3 -23.37 10.94 -1.23
C ILE A 3 -22.87 9.50 -1.10
N LYS A 4 -22.31 8.94 -2.18
CA LYS A 4 -21.73 7.59 -2.21
C LYS A 4 -20.25 7.69 -2.61
N LEU A 5 -19.37 7.14 -1.77
CA LEU A 5 -17.98 6.91 -2.14
C LEU A 5 -17.92 5.78 -3.17
N ILE A 6 -17.25 6.01 -4.29
CA ILE A 6 -17.10 5.02 -5.37
C ILE A 6 -15.73 4.33 -5.28
N GLU A 7 -14.68 5.10 -5.01
CA GLU A 7 -13.31 4.61 -4.97
C GLU A 7 -12.45 5.55 -4.12
N GLN A 8 -11.44 5.00 -3.46
CA GLN A 8 -10.40 5.77 -2.80
C GLN A 8 -9.06 5.04 -2.95
N ASN A 9 -8.06 5.74 -3.50
CA ASN A 9 -6.72 5.21 -3.71
C ASN A 9 -5.67 6.11 -3.07
N ILE A 10 -4.68 5.52 -2.41
CA ILE A 10 -3.53 6.20 -1.83
C ILE A 10 -2.28 5.48 -2.30
N ASN A 11 -1.29 6.21 -2.81
CA ASN A 11 -0.01 5.63 -3.20
C ASN A 11 1.18 6.38 -2.59
N PHE A 12 2.19 5.61 -2.20
CA PHE A 12 3.47 6.10 -1.72
C PHE A 12 4.58 5.42 -2.52
N ILE A 13 5.60 6.16 -2.91
CA ILE A 13 6.78 5.63 -3.58
C ILE A 13 8.00 5.94 -2.71
N PHE A 14 8.75 4.89 -2.38
CA PHE A 14 9.95 4.95 -1.57
C PHE A 14 11.17 4.57 -2.42
N ASP A 15 12.28 5.26 -2.17
CA ASP A 15 13.61 4.86 -2.61
C ASP A 15 14.34 4.21 -1.43
N VAL A 16 14.84 3.00 -1.62
CA VAL A 16 15.66 2.27 -0.67
C VAL A 16 16.93 1.81 -1.39
N ASN A 17 18.04 2.50 -1.14
CA ASN A 17 19.35 2.20 -1.74
C ASN A 17 19.34 2.11 -3.28
N GLY A 18 18.53 2.93 -3.95
CA GLY A 18 18.40 2.95 -5.41
C GLY A 18 17.36 1.99 -5.98
N ALA A 19 16.70 1.20 -5.13
CA ALA A 19 15.53 0.40 -5.50
C ALA A 19 14.23 1.14 -5.15
N TYR A 20 13.28 1.16 -6.08
CA TYR A 20 12.01 1.86 -5.91
C TYR A 20 10.89 0.90 -5.51
N TYR A 21 10.16 1.26 -4.46
CA TYR A 21 9.05 0.49 -3.93
C TYR A 21 7.78 1.35 -3.90
N ARG A 22 6.69 0.82 -4.45
CA ARG A 22 5.38 1.48 -4.40
C ARG A 22 4.46 0.75 -3.44
N VAL A 23 3.97 1.46 -2.42
CA VAL A 23 2.84 0.99 -1.61
C VAL A 23 1.56 1.60 -2.15
N LEU A 24 0.57 0.76 -2.44
CA LEU A 24 -0.73 1.13 -2.97
C LEU A 24 -1.80 0.63 -2.01
N PHE A 25 -2.66 1.53 -1.58
CA PHE A 25 -3.86 1.24 -0.81
C PHE A 25 -5.09 1.57 -1.65
N GLU A 26 -5.98 0.61 -1.81
CA GLU A 26 -7.24 0.76 -2.54
C GLU A 26 -8.38 0.38 -1.61
N ARG A 27 -9.35 1.26 -1.45
CA ARG A 27 -10.52 0.98 -0.63
C ARG A 27 -11.57 0.26 -1.47
N ASN A 28 -11.94 -0.96 -1.06
CA ASN A 28 -13.03 -1.72 -1.65
C ASN A 28 -14.17 -1.83 -0.64
N ASP A 29 -15.25 -1.09 -0.88
CA ASP A 29 -16.39 -0.91 0.02
C ASP A 29 -15.96 -0.47 1.43
N SER A 30 -15.69 -1.45 2.31
CA SER A 30 -15.39 -1.25 3.73
C SER A 30 -13.91 -1.39 4.05
N ASP A 31 -13.18 -2.24 3.32
CA ASP A 31 -11.80 -2.61 3.66
C ASP A 31 -10.79 -2.00 2.69
N TRP A 32 -9.52 -2.05 3.08
CA TRP A 32 -8.40 -1.59 2.28
C TRP A 32 -7.58 -2.78 1.76
N ALA A 33 -7.40 -2.85 0.45
CA ALA A 33 -6.40 -3.69 -0.17
C ALA A 33 -5.06 -2.95 -0.18
N ALA A 34 -4.06 -3.47 0.53
CA ALA A 34 -2.70 -2.94 0.58
C ALA A 34 -1.77 -3.81 -0.27
N ARG A 35 -1.00 -3.18 -1.17
CA ARG A 35 -0.06 -3.85 -2.06
C ARG A 35 1.28 -3.12 -2.04
N LEU A 36 2.37 -3.86 -1.93
CA LEU A 36 3.74 -3.38 -2.12
C LEU A 36 4.26 -3.94 -3.44
N LEU A 37 4.72 -3.04 -4.31
CA LEU A 37 5.25 -3.35 -5.61
C LEU A 37 6.74 -2.98 -5.65
N ASP A 38 7.56 -3.90 -6.14
CA ASP A 38 8.92 -3.58 -6.61
C ASP A 38 8.79 -2.95 -8.00
N VAL A 39 9.06 -1.65 -8.09
CA VAL A 39 8.87 -0.87 -9.32
C VAL A 39 9.87 -1.28 -10.39
N SER A 40 11.07 -1.72 -10.00
CA SER A 40 12.11 -2.14 -10.95
C SER A 40 11.73 -3.43 -11.68
N ARG A 41 11.02 -4.32 -10.98
CA ARG A 41 10.53 -5.61 -11.51
C ARG A 41 9.09 -5.55 -12.00
N ASN A 42 8.39 -4.44 -11.72
CA ASN A 42 6.97 -4.27 -11.95
C ASN A 42 6.15 -5.43 -11.35
N GLU A 43 6.53 -5.90 -10.16
CA GLU A 43 5.96 -7.08 -9.50
C GLU A 43 5.37 -6.70 -8.15
N THR A 44 4.20 -7.27 -7.81
CA THR A 44 3.66 -7.17 -6.44
C THR A 44 4.38 -8.17 -5.55
N VAL A 45 5.20 -7.67 -4.62
CA VAL A 45 6.05 -8.50 -3.76
C VAL A 45 5.42 -8.77 -2.40
N TYR A 46 4.42 -7.98 -2.00
CA TYR A 46 3.65 -8.20 -0.78
C TYR A 46 2.23 -7.65 -0.93
N SER A 47 1.24 -8.35 -0.38
CA SER A 47 -0.15 -7.89 -0.36
C SER A 47 -0.84 -8.31 0.94
N LYS A 48 -1.81 -7.49 1.38
CA LYS A 48 -2.62 -7.74 2.57
C LYS A 48 -3.95 -6.99 2.48
N ILE A 49 -4.99 -7.56 3.07
CA ILE A 49 -6.25 -6.86 3.33
C ILE A 49 -6.20 -6.25 4.73
N LEU A 50 -6.52 -4.97 4.85
CA LEU A 50 -6.62 -4.24 6.10
C LEU A 50 -8.09 -3.92 6.37
N ASN A 51 -8.53 -4.18 7.60
CA ASN A 51 -9.90 -3.87 8.00
C ASN A 51 -10.17 -2.36 7.96
N ALA A 52 -11.43 -1.98 7.76
CA ALA A 52 -11.94 -0.60 7.76
C ALA A 52 -11.46 0.33 8.89
N LEU A 53 -11.11 -0.22 10.06
CA LEU A 53 -10.65 0.52 11.23
C LEU A 53 -9.23 1.08 11.05
N VAL A 54 -8.42 0.48 10.17
CA VAL A 54 -7.07 0.96 9.86
C VAL A 54 -7.18 1.96 8.72
N THR A 55 -6.81 3.21 8.98
CA THR A 55 -6.67 4.22 7.92
C THR A 55 -5.24 4.15 7.40
N PRO A 56 -5.01 3.87 6.11
CA PRO A 56 -3.66 3.85 5.57
C PRO A 56 -3.01 5.22 5.62
N ASP A 57 -1.77 5.27 6.04
CA ASP A 57 -0.93 6.45 6.11
C ASP A 57 0.52 6.14 5.69
N ILE A 58 1.38 7.14 5.78
CA ILE A 58 2.79 7.01 5.41
C ILE A 58 3.56 6.09 6.37
N GLU A 59 3.22 6.07 7.66
CA GLU A 59 3.92 5.24 8.65
C GLU A 59 3.68 3.75 8.37
N LEU A 60 2.42 3.36 8.13
CA LEU A 60 2.08 1.99 7.73
C LEU A 60 2.75 1.60 6.42
N ALA A 61 2.83 2.53 5.46
CA ALA A 61 3.49 2.29 4.18
C ALA A 61 5.00 2.05 4.36
N GLU A 62 5.68 2.84 5.20
CA GLU A 62 7.07 2.63 5.55
C GLU A 62 7.30 1.27 6.24
N GLU A 63 6.44 0.89 7.18
CA GLU A 63 6.54 -0.40 7.86
C GLU A 63 6.42 -1.57 6.89
N MET A 64 5.51 -1.50 5.91
CA MET A 64 5.39 -2.52 4.86
C MET A 64 6.68 -2.67 4.07
N VAL A 65 7.31 -1.56 3.67
CA VAL A 65 8.60 -1.59 2.96
C VAL A 65 9.68 -2.17 3.86
N LYS A 66 9.82 -1.67 5.10
CA LYS A 66 10.81 -2.14 6.09
C LYS A 66 10.67 -3.65 6.35
N LEU A 67 9.44 -4.14 6.49
CA LEU A 67 9.17 -5.56 6.70
C LEU A 67 9.63 -6.41 5.51
N TYR A 68 9.36 -5.97 4.27
CA TYR A 68 9.79 -6.68 3.08
C TYR A 68 11.31 -6.70 2.94
N ILE A 69 11.98 -5.54 3.03
CA ILE A 69 13.43 -5.45 2.88
C ILE A 69 14.18 -6.18 4.00
N SER A 70 13.59 -6.30 5.20
CA SER A 70 14.20 -7.04 6.32
C SER A 70 14.17 -8.57 6.15
N ARG A 71 13.35 -9.08 5.22
CA ARG A 71 13.18 -10.52 4.95
C ARG A 71 14.02 -11.02 3.77
N GLY A 72 14.55 -10.12 2.94
CA GLY A 72 15.45 -10.41 1.83
C GLY A 72 16.91 -10.24 2.24
#